data_AF-B4KJ69-F1
#
_entry.id   AF-B4KJ69-F1
#
_cell.length_a   1.000
_cell.length_b   1.000
_cell.length_c   1.000
_cell.angle_alpha   90.00
_cell.angle_beta   90.00
_cell.angle_gamma   90.00
#
_symmetry.space_group_name_H-M   'P 1'
#
loop_
_entity.id
_entity.type
_entity.pdbx_description
1 polymer ?
#
loop_
_entity_poly.entity_id
_entity_poly.type
_entity_poly.pdbx_seq_one_letter_code
_entity_poly.pdbx_strand_id
1 'polypeptide(L)'
;MYPQSRFFARQLNPGVILTQELKMKMYNFEALHREKSQLETDIELIRKQQDSIEDKLAEALAEDEFQRCLNGHMTIGPNDSEVLEIFKKHLNSTIDKLASKYERKIYLDTDLQKLKMTIEKDIMKVNEEAAAAETATS
;
A
#
# COMPACT_ATOMS: atom_id res chain seq x y z
N MET A 1 27.28 10.05 0.77
CA MET A 1 26.73 10.27 -0.58
C MET A 1 25.46 9.44 -0.68
N TYR A 2 24.29 10.06 -0.79
CA TYR A 2 23.03 9.32 -0.91
C TYR A 2 22.89 8.82 -2.36
N PRO A 3 22.50 7.56 -2.59
CA PRO A 3 22.32 7.05 -3.94
C PRO A 3 21.26 7.89 -4.65
N GLN A 4 21.58 8.36 -5.86
CA GLN A 4 20.66 9.10 -6.71
C GLN A 4 19.49 8.19 -7.06
N SER A 5 18.26 8.71 -6.94
CA SER A 5 17.09 7.94 -7.30
C SER A 5 17.10 7.56 -8.77
N ARG A 6 17.14 6.25 -9.05
CA ARG A 6 17.13 5.72 -10.43
C ARG A 6 15.88 6.15 -11.20
N PHE A 7 14.78 6.47 -10.50
CA PHE A 7 13.51 6.88 -11.09
C PHE A 7 13.62 8.16 -11.92
N PHE A 8 14.38 9.13 -11.43
CA PHE A 8 14.45 10.46 -12.05
C PHE A 8 15.80 10.73 -12.74
N ALA A 9 16.80 9.88 -12.51
CA ALA A 9 18.15 10.07 -13.07
C ALA A 9 18.16 10.19 -14.61
N ARG A 10 17.24 9.51 -15.30
CA ARG A 10 17.12 9.56 -16.78
C ARG A 10 16.55 10.86 -17.31
N GLN A 11 15.93 11.68 -16.46
CA GLN A 11 15.32 12.95 -16.85
C GLN A 11 16.30 14.13 -16.73
N LEU A 12 17.51 13.91 -16.19
CA LEU A 12 18.51 14.96 -16.01
C LEU A 12 19.43 15.05 -17.23
N ASN A 13 19.69 16.27 -17.70
CA ASN A 13 20.69 16.51 -18.73
C ASN A 13 22.11 16.24 -18.17
N PRO A 14 23.07 15.86 -19.03
CA PRO A 14 24.49 15.77 -18.65
C PRO A 14 24.96 17.10 -18.03
N GLY A 15 25.83 17.02 -17.02
CA GLY A 15 26.41 18.22 -16.38
C GLY A 15 25.49 18.96 -15.39
N VAL A 16 24.21 18.58 -15.28
CA VAL A 16 23.28 19.20 -14.33
C VAL A 16 23.71 18.97 -12.87
N ILE A 17 23.82 20.07 -12.12
CA ILE A 17 24.06 20.04 -10.68
C ILE A 17 22.73 20.12 -9.95
N LEU A 18 22.34 19.04 -9.29
CA LEU A 18 21.12 18.99 -8.47
C LEU A 18 21.23 19.91 -7.25
N THR A 19 20.19 20.73 -7.05
CA THR A 19 20.02 21.50 -5.81
C THR A 19 19.81 20.58 -4.61
N GLN A 20 20.15 21.05 -3.41
CA GLN A 20 19.94 20.27 -2.19
C GLN A 20 18.46 19.96 -1.96
N GLU A 21 17.58 20.90 -2.27
CA GLU A 21 16.13 20.73 -2.17
C GLU A 21 15.63 19.60 -3.08
N LEU A 22 16.05 19.57 -4.34
CA LEU A 22 15.66 18.53 -5.29
C LEU A 22 16.17 17.15 -4.86
N LYS A 23 17.41 17.06 -4.35
CA LYS A 23 17.94 15.81 -3.76
C LYS A 23 17.07 15.31 -2.61
N MET A 24 16.65 16.21 -1.71
CA MET A 24 15.78 15.85 -0.58
C MET A 24 14.40 15.40 -1.03
N LYS A 25 13.79 16.06 -2.02
CA LYS A 25 12.51 15.63 -2.59
C LYS A 25 12.61 14.23 -3.20
N MET A 26 13.65 13.97 -4.01
CA MET A 26 13.91 12.64 -4.59
C MET A 26 14.11 11.57 -3.52
N TYR A 27 14.87 11.88 -2.46
CA TYR A 27 15.05 10.95 -1.33
C TYR A 27 13.74 10.65 -0.60
N ASN A 28 12.93 11.67 -0.32
CA ASN A 28 11.63 11.51 0.32
C ASN A 28 10.69 10.69 -0.55
N PHE A 29 10.71 10.87 -1.88
CA PHE A 29 9.94 10.05 -2.81
C PHE A 29 10.30 8.56 -2.71
N GLU A 30 11.59 8.23 -2.64
CA GLU A 30 12.02 6.83 -2.45
C GLU A 30 11.65 6.27 -1.08
N ALA A 31 11.69 7.09 -0.04
CA ALA A 31 11.23 6.68 1.30
C ALA A 31 9.74 6.34 1.29
N LEU A 32 8.89 7.21 0.73
CA LEU A 32 7.45 6.97 0.62
C LEU A 32 7.13 5.77 -0.30
N HIS A 33 7.90 5.58 -1.38
CA HIS A 33 7.72 4.43 -2.26
C HIS A 33 8.05 3.11 -1.53
N ARG A 34 9.10 3.10 -0.69
CA ARG A 34 9.42 1.94 0.16
C ARG A 34 8.33 1.68 1.19
N GLU A 35 7.81 2.73 1.84
CA GLU A 35 6.68 2.61 2.76
C GLU A 35 5.46 1.98 2.06
N LYS A 36 5.11 2.46 0.86
CA LYS A 36 4.02 1.89 0.06
C LYS A 36 4.24 0.40 -0.25
N SER A 37 5.44 0.01 -0.67
CA SER A 37 5.76 -1.39 -0.97
C SER A 37 5.66 -2.29 0.27
N GLN A 38 6.11 -1.79 1.42
CA GLN A 38 5.92 -2.49 2.69
C GLN A 38 4.44 -2.62 3.04
N LEU A 39 3.66 -1.56 2.85
CA LEU A 39 2.23 -1.56 3.10
C LEU A 39 1.47 -2.58 2.24
N GLU A 40 1.87 -2.74 0.97
CA GLU A 40 1.31 -3.76 0.07
C GLU A 40 1.61 -5.18 0.56
N THR A 41 2.83 -5.41 1.07
CA THR A 41 3.22 -6.69 1.67
C THR A 41 2.40 -6.98 2.94
N ASP A 42 2.22 -5.97 3.80
CA ASP A 42 1.41 -6.09 5.01
C ASP A 42 -0.05 -6.43 4.68
N ILE A 43 -0.64 -5.77 3.67
CA ILE A 43 -2.01 -6.04 3.22
C ILE A 43 -2.14 -7.48 2.74
N GLU A 44 -1.19 -7.97 1.94
CA GLU A 44 -1.21 -9.36 1.46
C GLU A 44 -1.16 -10.36 2.63
N LEU A 45 -0.31 -10.10 3.63
CA LEU A 45 -0.22 -10.95 4.81
C LEU A 45 -1.52 -10.95 5.62
N ILE A 46 -2.14 -9.79 5.82
CA ILE A 46 -3.41 -9.70 6.55
C ILE A 46 -4.54 -10.40 5.78
N ARG A 47 -4.55 -10.31 4.44
CA ARG A 47 -5.51 -11.07 3.61
C ARG A 47 -5.35 -12.58 3.77
N LYS A 48 -4.12 -13.09 3.75
CA LYS A 48 -3.88 -14.52 4.03
C LYS A 48 -4.37 -14.95 5.43
N GLN A 49 -4.24 -14.06 6.42
CA GLN A 49 -4.79 -14.30 7.76
C GLN A 49 -6.32 -14.30 7.76
N GLN A 50 -6.94 -13.39 7.01
CA GLN A 50 -8.39 -13.36 6.81
C GLN A 50 -8.87 -14.69 6.20
N ASP A 51 -8.29 -15.09 5.07
CA ASP A 51 -8.64 -16.33 4.38
C ASP A 51 -8.54 -17.54 5.32
N SER A 52 -7.45 -17.63 6.11
CA SER A 52 -7.29 -18.72 7.08
C SER A 52 -8.32 -18.70 8.21
N ILE A 53 -8.80 -17.53 8.64
CA ILE A 53 -9.86 -17.43 9.64
C ILE A 53 -11.20 -17.83 9.03
N GLU A 54 -11.48 -17.40 7.80
CA GLU A 54 -12.70 -17.74 7.07
C GLU A 54 -12.79 -19.25 6.80
N ASP A 55 -11.70 -19.89 6.37
CA ASP A 55 -11.63 -21.34 6.17
C ASP A 55 -11.95 -22.11 7.46
N LYS A 56 -11.30 -21.74 8.58
CA LYS A 56 -11.54 -22.37 9.89
C LYS A 56 -12.97 -22.17 10.39
N LEU A 57 -13.55 -21.00 10.12
CA LEU A 57 -14.93 -20.71 10.46
C LEU A 57 -15.89 -21.58 9.65
N ALA A 58 -15.65 -21.71 8.35
CA ALA A 58 -16.45 -22.56 7.48
C ALA A 58 -16.39 -24.03 7.91
N GLU A 59 -15.19 -24.54 8.22
CA GLU A 59 -15.00 -25.89 8.76
C GLU A 59 -15.74 -26.09 10.08
N ALA A 60 -15.62 -25.15 11.02
CA ALA A 60 -16.26 -25.24 12.33
C ALA A 60 -17.80 -25.23 12.23
N LEU A 61 -18.36 -24.41 11.34
CA LEU A 61 -19.80 -24.35 11.10
C LEU A 61 -20.31 -25.63 10.43
N ALA A 62 -19.56 -26.15 9.45
CA ALA A 62 -19.92 -27.41 8.78
C ALA A 62 -19.87 -28.61 9.73
N GLU A 63 -18.86 -28.67 10.61
CA GLU A 63 -18.76 -29.73 11.63
C GLU A 63 -19.90 -29.63 12.65
N ASP A 64 -20.26 -28.42 13.12
CA ASP A 64 -21.41 -28.23 14.02
C ASP A 64 -22.72 -28.71 13.36
N GLU A 65 -22.94 -28.35 12.10
CA GLU A 65 -24.09 -28.82 11.33
C GLU A 65 -24.10 -30.36 11.20
N PHE A 66 -22.96 -30.96 10.89
CA PHE A 66 -22.82 -32.41 10.77
C PHE A 66 -23.13 -33.12 12.09
N GLN A 67 -22.58 -32.63 13.21
CA GLN A 67 -22.83 -33.20 14.54
C GLN A 67 -24.31 -33.07 14.94
N ARG A 68 -24.96 -31.96 14.61
CA ARG A 68 -26.39 -31.77 14.88
C ARG A 68 -27.25 -32.74 14.07
N CYS A 69 -26.89 -33.00 12.82
CA CYS A 69 -27.52 -34.03 11.98
C CYS A 69 -27.40 -35.42 12.62
N LEU A 70 -26.21 -35.81 13.09
CA LEU A 70 -25.99 -37.10 13.74
C LEU A 70 -26.81 -37.28 15.02
N ASN A 71 -26.98 -36.21 15.80
CA ASN A 71 -27.70 -36.24 17.07
C ASN A 71 -29.23 -36.13 16.93
N GLY A 72 -29.78 -36.24 15.70
CA GLY A 72 -31.21 -36.16 15.44
C GLY A 72 -31.82 -34.77 15.70
N HIS A 73 -31.00 -33.76 15.96
CA HIS A 73 -31.41 -32.37 16.16
C HIS A 73 -31.47 -31.66 14.80
N MET A 74 -32.46 -32.00 13.97
CA MET A 74 -32.65 -31.35 12.66
C MET A 74 -33.15 -29.90 12.74
N THR A 75 -33.35 -29.32 13.93
CA THR A 75 -34.00 -28.02 14.08
C THR A 75 -33.01 -26.89 14.36
N ILE A 76 -32.82 -26.07 13.33
CA ILE A 76 -32.32 -24.67 13.28
C ILE A 76 -30.82 -24.52 13.53
N GLY A 77 -30.02 -24.59 12.45
CA GLY A 77 -28.64 -24.07 12.49
C GLY A 77 -28.62 -22.58 12.76
N PRO A 78 -27.43 -22.00 13.00
CA PRO A 78 -27.34 -20.57 13.28
C PRO A 78 -28.03 -19.79 12.16
N ASN A 79 -28.94 -18.92 12.54
CA ASN A 79 -29.60 -18.04 11.57
C ASN A 79 -28.60 -17.00 11.05
N ASP A 80 -28.96 -16.28 9.99
CA ASP A 80 -28.07 -15.30 9.34
C ASP A 80 -27.53 -14.24 10.33
N SER A 81 -28.31 -13.85 11.34
CA SER A 81 -27.86 -12.90 12.35
C SER A 81 -26.81 -13.51 13.28
N GLU A 82 -26.95 -14.78 13.65
CA GLU A 82 -25.98 -15.48 14.50
C GLU A 82 -24.67 -15.74 13.74
N VAL A 83 -24.78 -16.13 12.47
CA VAL A 83 -23.62 -16.28 11.57
C VAL A 83 -22.89 -14.94 11.39
N LEU A 84 -23.62 -13.84 11.20
CA LEU A 84 -23.04 -12.52 11.09
C LEU A 84 -22.29 -12.10 12.37
N GLU A 85 -22.86 -12.37 13.55
CA GLU A 85 -22.18 -12.08 14.83
C GLU A 85 -20.93 -12.94 15.03
N ILE A 86 -20.92 -14.20 14.58
CA ILE A 86 -19.73 -15.05 14.56
C ILE A 86 -18.65 -14.43 13.67
N PHE A 87 -19.00 -14.03 12.45
CA PHE A 87 -18.07 -13.37 11.53
C PHE A 87 -17.53 -12.06 12.10
N LYS A 88 -18.38 -11.19 12.65
CA LYS A 88 -17.93 -9.95 13.31
C LYS A 88 -16.96 -10.27 14.43
N LYS A 89 -17.28 -11.21 15.32
CA LYS A 89 -16.42 -11.56 16.45
C LYS A 89 -15.02 -11.99 16.02
N HIS A 90 -14.87 -12.64 14.86
CA HIS A 90 -13.61 -13.23 14.43
C HIS A 90 -12.85 -12.41 13.38
N LEU A 91 -13.57 -11.65 12.54
CA LEU A 91 -13.00 -10.91 11.43
C LEU A 91 -12.90 -9.41 11.68
N ASN A 92 -13.62 -8.83 12.64
CA ASN A 92 -13.70 -7.37 12.78
C ASN A 92 -12.32 -6.73 12.98
N SER A 93 -11.46 -7.30 13.82
CA SER A 93 -10.08 -6.80 13.99
C SER A 93 -9.25 -6.88 12.71
N THR A 94 -9.44 -7.93 11.91
CA THR A 94 -8.75 -8.11 10.62
C THR A 94 -9.24 -7.10 9.59
N ILE A 95 -10.56 -6.87 9.55
CA ILE A 95 -11.22 -5.87 8.69
C ILE A 95 -10.74 -4.46 9.06
N ASP A 96 -10.72 -4.11 10.35
CA ASP A 96 -10.25 -2.81 10.82
C ASP A 96 -8.78 -2.55 10.44
N LYS A 97 -7.92 -3.57 10.58
CA LYS A 97 -6.53 -3.51 10.15
C LYS A 97 -6.41 -3.29 8.64
N LEU A 98 -7.16 -4.04 7.83
CA LEU A 98 -7.17 -3.87 6.38
C LEU A 98 -7.66 -2.47 5.99
N ALA A 99 -8.74 -1.99 6.60
CA ALA A 99 -9.30 -0.68 6.33
C ALA A 99 -8.26 0.43 6.57
N SER A 100 -7.60 0.42 7.73
CA SER A 100 -6.53 1.38 8.05
C SER A 100 -5.36 1.30 7.07
N LYS A 101 -4.97 0.09 6.65
CA LYS A 101 -3.87 -0.10 5.69
C LYS A 101 -4.24 0.41 4.28
N TYR A 102 -5.45 0.13 3.80
CA TYR A 102 -5.92 0.65 2.51
C TYR A 102 -6.10 2.17 2.54
N GLU A 103 -6.60 2.73 3.63
CA GLU A 103 -6.69 4.18 3.81
C GLU A 103 -5.30 4.83 3.72
N ARG A 104 -4.30 4.31 4.46
CA ARG A 104 -2.92 4.81 4.37
C ARG A 104 -2.37 4.70 2.94
N LYS A 105 -2.71 3.62 2.22
CA LYS A 105 -2.27 3.42 0.83
C LYS A 105 -2.78 4.53 -0.09
N ILE A 106 -4.06 4.89 0.03
CA ILE A 106 -4.68 5.97 -0.76
C ILE A 106 -4.00 7.31 -0.50
N TYR A 107 -3.71 7.62 0.77
CA TYR A 107 -2.98 8.84 1.14
C TYR A 107 -1.56 8.85 0.55
N LEU A 108 -0.83 7.74 0.69
CA LEU A 108 0.52 7.61 0.13
C LEU A 108 0.53 7.74 -1.39
N ASP A 109 -0.45 7.18 -2.09
CA ASP A 109 -0.56 7.30 -3.55
C ASP A 109 -0.73 8.75 -3.99
N THR A 110 -1.58 9.50 -3.27
CA THR A 110 -1.78 10.93 -3.50
C THR A 110 -0.50 11.73 -3.26
N ASP A 111 0.19 11.46 -2.15
CA ASP A 111 1.41 12.17 -1.78
C ASP A 111 2.57 11.86 -2.75
N LEU A 112 2.73 10.59 -3.13
CA LEU A 112 3.69 10.16 -4.14
C LEU A 112 3.44 10.84 -5.48
N GLN A 113 2.19 10.92 -5.93
CA GLN A 113 1.84 11.58 -7.18
C GLN A 113 2.18 13.08 -7.14
N LYS A 114 1.80 13.78 -6.06
CA LYS A 114 2.13 15.21 -5.88
C LYS A 114 3.63 15.47 -5.84
N LEU A 115 4.36 14.65 -5.09
CA LEU A 115 5.80 14.79 -4.96
C LEU A 115 6.51 14.50 -6.28
N LYS A 116 6.05 13.48 -7.02
CA LYS A 116 6.56 13.17 -8.36
C LYS A 116 6.43 14.36 -9.31
N MET A 117 5.23 14.94 -9.42
CA MET A 117 5.00 16.11 -10.28
C MET A 117 5.90 17.29 -9.88
N THR A 118 6.11 17.50 -8.58
CA THR A 118 6.98 18.56 -8.08
C THR A 118 8.44 18.30 -8.47
N ILE A 119 8.93 17.07 -8.31
CA ILE A 119 10.29 16.68 -8.70
C ILE A 119 10.48 16.85 -10.21
N GLU A 120 9.53 16.38 -11.03
CA GLU A 120 9.61 16.49 -12.50
C GLU A 120 9.67 17.95 -12.96
N LYS A 121 8.89 18.84 -12.33
CA LYS A 121 8.94 20.28 -12.59
C LYS A 121 10.29 20.89 -12.21
N ASP A 122 10.83 20.53 -11.05
CA ASP A 122 12.13 21.03 -10.60
C ASP A 122 13.27 20.53 -11.49
N ILE A 123 13.19 19.28 -11.97
CA ILE A 123 14.14 18.71 -12.94
C ILE A 123 14.12 19.50 -14.25
N MET A 124 12.93 19.79 -14.77
CA MET A 124 12.79 20.58 -15.99
C MET A 124 13.47 21.95 -15.84
N LYS A 125 13.27 22.61 -14.69
CA LYS A 125 13.90 23.90 -14.40
C LYS A 125 15.43 23.82 -14.37
N VAL A 126 16.01 22.85 -13.65
CA VAL A 126 17.48 22.74 -13.57
C VAL A 126 18.10 22.31 -14.91
N ASN A 127 17.37 21.58 -15.74
CA ASN A 127 17.80 21.24 -17.10
C ASN A 127 17.81 22.48 -18.02
N GLU A 128 16.77 23.32 -17.95
CA GLU A 128 16.70 24.58 -18.70
C GLU A 128 17.82 25.53 -18.30
N GLU A 129 18.09 25.67 -16.99
CA GLU A 129 19.20 26.47 -16.47
C GLU A 129 20.57 25.97 -16.96
N ALA A 130 20.78 24.64 -16.99
CA ALA A 130 22.01 24.05 -17.50
C ALA A 130 22.18 24.28 -19.01
N ALA A 131 21.12 24.07 -19.81
CA ALA A 131 21.15 24.31 -21.25
C ALA A 131 21.39 25.78 -21.60
N ALA A 132 20.81 26.71 -20.84
CA ALA A 132 21.07 28.14 -20.98
C ALA A 132 22.53 28.49 -20.63
N ALA A 133 23.10 27.87 -19.59
CA ALA A 133 24.51 28.08 -19.24
C ALA A 133 25.47 27.58 -20.33
N GLU A 134 25.20 26.41 -20.93
CA GLU A 134 26.01 25.86 -22.03
C GLU A 134 26.03 26.75 -23.27
N THR A 135 24.87 27.31 -23.64
CA THR A 135 24.74 28.22 -24.80
C THR A 135 25.35 29.60 -24.55
N ALA A 136 25.41 30.08 -23.30
CA ALA A 136 26.06 31.34 -22.95
C ALA A 136 27.61 31.25 -22.92
N THR A 137 28.16 30.04 -22.77
CA THR A 137 29.61 29.79 -22.74
C THR A 137 30.20 29.31 -24.08
N SER A 138 29.36 29.14 -25.10
CA SER A 138 29.75 28.72 -26.46
C SER A 138 29.81 29.91 -27.41
#